data_AF-A0A920A768-F1
#
_entry.id   AF-A0A920A768-F1
#
_cell.length_a   1.000
_cell.length_b   1.000
_cell.length_c   1.000
_cell.angle_alpha   90.00
_cell.angle_beta   90.00
_cell.angle_gamma   90.00
#
_symmetry.space_group_name_H-M   'P 1'
#
loop_
_entity.id
_entity.type
_entity.pdbx_description
1 polymer ?
#
loop_
_entity_poly.entity_id
_entity_poly.type
_entity_poly.pdbx_seq_one_letter_code
_entity_poly.pdbx_strand_id
1 'polypeptide(L)'
;MEKDAIYAFETGHPWITFKDPCNIRSPQGHVGTVHSSNLCTEITLNTNEDEIAVCNLGSINLPQHIQDGKINVEQLKNLSKQLSECLIM
;
A
#
# COMPACT_ATOMS: atom_id res chain seq x y z
N MET A 1 9.21 17.67 -15.22
CA MET A 1 7.94 17.01 -15.59
C MET A 1 8.00 16.41 -16.99
N GLU A 2 8.13 17.19 -18.07
CA GLU A 2 8.21 16.64 -19.44
C GLU A 2 9.40 15.68 -19.63
N LYS A 3 10.59 16.09 -19.18
CA LYS A 3 11.79 15.25 -19.19
C LYS A 3 11.57 13.94 -18.42
N ASP A 4 11.01 14.02 -17.21
CA ASP A 4 10.79 12.84 -16.35
C ASP A 4 9.78 11.86 -16.98
N ALA A 5 8.75 12.39 -17.66
CA ALA A 5 7.78 11.59 -18.39
C ALA A 5 8.42 10.86 -19.59
N ILE A 6 9.35 11.50 -20.29
CA ILE A 6 10.11 10.86 -21.40
C ILE A 6 10.97 9.72 -20.86
N TYR A 7 11.70 9.93 -19.76
CA TYR A 7 12.49 8.86 -19.13
C TYR A 7 11.63 7.69 -18.68
N ALA A 8 10.47 7.96 -18.07
CA ALA A 8 9.54 6.92 -17.64
C ALA A 8 8.98 6.12 -18.83
N PHE A 9 8.69 6.78 -19.95
CA PHE A 9 8.25 6.11 -21.17
C PHE A 9 9.33 5.18 -21.75
N GLU A 10 10.57 5.64 -21.82
CA GLU A 10 11.65 4.87 -22.44
C GLU A 10 12.18 3.72 -21.56
N THR A 11 12.16 3.91 -20.23
CA THR A 11 12.87 3.01 -19.30
C THR A 11 11.99 2.38 -18.22
N GLY A 12 10.73 2.81 -18.13
CA GLY A 12 9.85 2.49 -17.00
C GLY A 12 10.20 3.21 -15.69
N HIS A 13 11.19 4.11 -15.70
CA HIS A 13 11.70 4.83 -14.50
C HIS A 13 11.95 6.32 -14.78
N PRO A 14 11.86 7.20 -13.76
CA PRO A 14 11.44 6.90 -12.39
C PRO A 14 9.93 6.64 -12.29
N TRP A 15 9.53 5.91 -11.25
CA TRP A 15 8.11 5.83 -10.88
C TRP A 15 7.63 7.15 -10.31
N ILE A 16 6.32 7.37 -10.39
CA ILE A 16 5.69 8.61 -9.94
C ILE A 16 4.88 8.34 -8.68
N THR A 17 5.23 9.00 -7.58
CA THR A 17 4.50 8.98 -6.31
C THR A 17 4.27 10.40 -5.83
N PHE A 18 3.18 10.65 -5.09
CA PHE A 18 2.81 12.00 -4.65
C PHE A 18 2.97 12.15 -3.13
N LYS A 19 3.97 12.92 -2.70
CA LYS A 19 4.29 13.13 -1.28
C LYS A 19 3.11 13.66 -0.45
N ASP A 20 2.39 14.66 -0.98
CA ASP A 20 1.37 15.36 -0.18
C ASP A 20 0.16 14.47 0.12
N PRO A 21 -0.46 13.77 -0.86
CA PRO A 21 -1.50 12.80 -0.56
C PRO A 21 -1.06 11.71 0.42
N CYS A 22 0.18 11.23 0.32
CA CYS A 22 0.72 10.22 1.25
C CYS A 22 0.77 10.74 2.69
N ASN A 23 1.18 11.99 2.90
CA ASN A 23 1.31 12.56 4.25
C ASN A 23 -0.01 13.08 4.82
N ILE A 24 -0.83 13.77 4.02
CA ILE A 24 -2.13 14.31 4.46
C ILE A 24 -3.08 13.21 4.93
N ARG A 25 -3.01 12.03 4.30
CA ARG A 25 -3.90 10.90 4.60
C ARG A 25 -3.26 9.84 5.51
N SER A 26 -2.01 10.03 5.93
CA SER A 26 -1.33 9.09 6.82
C SER A 26 -1.94 9.16 8.22
N PRO A 27 -2.40 8.04 8.80
CA PRO A 27 -2.84 8.03 10.20
C PRO A 27 -1.67 8.28 11.17
N GLN A 28 -0.42 8.13 10.72
CA GLN A 28 0.79 8.30 11.52
C GLN A 28 1.44 9.69 11.38
N GLY A 29 0.75 10.66 10.76
CA GLY A 29 1.30 12.02 10.59
C GLY A 29 1.57 12.76 11.91
N HIS A 30 1.03 12.27 13.04
CA HIS A 30 1.22 12.84 14.37
C HIS A 30 2.56 12.45 15.02
N VAL A 31 3.26 11.43 14.51
CA VAL A 31 4.53 10.92 15.05
C VAL A 31 5.67 10.94 14.04
N GLY A 32 5.44 11.44 12.82
CA GLY A 32 6.49 11.52 11.81
C GLY A 32 5.98 11.86 10.42
N THR A 33 6.85 11.71 9.43
CA THR A 33 6.61 12.01 8.02
C THR A 33 6.92 10.80 7.16
N VAL A 34 6.13 10.58 6.12
CA VAL A 34 6.43 9.60 5.06
C VAL A 34 7.42 10.25 4.09
N HIS A 35 8.66 9.73 4.08
CA HIS A 35 9.74 10.26 3.24
C HIS A 35 9.78 9.63 1.83
N SER A 36 9.33 8.39 1.68
CA SER A 36 9.23 7.67 0.41
C SER A 36 8.14 6.60 0.47
N SER A 37 7.86 5.97 -0.67
CA SER A 37 7.15 4.68 -0.68
C SER A 37 8.15 3.51 -0.59
N ASN A 38 7.69 2.27 -0.73
CA ASN A 38 8.54 1.08 -0.88
C ASN A 38 8.84 0.77 -2.36
N LEU A 39 9.53 -0.36 -2.61
CA LEU A 39 9.87 -0.86 -3.94
C LEU A 39 8.65 -1.07 -4.85
N CYS A 40 7.51 -1.49 -4.30
CA CYS A 40 6.31 -1.75 -5.11
C CYS A 40 5.32 -0.57 -5.11
N THR A 41 5.70 0.56 -4.50
CA THR A 41 4.98 1.84 -4.42
C THR A 41 3.67 1.85 -3.62
N GLU A 42 3.31 0.79 -2.93
CA GLU A 42 2.04 0.60 -2.20
C GLU A 42 2.09 0.95 -0.72
N ILE A 43 3.29 1.17 -0.14
CA ILE A 43 3.47 1.37 1.32
C ILE A 43 3.93 2.78 1.65
N THR A 44 3.16 3.49 2.48
CA THR A 44 3.43 4.87 2.91
C THR A 44 3.57 4.97 4.42
N LEU A 45 4.65 4.39 4.97
CA LEU A 45 4.95 4.39 6.40
C LEU A 45 6.05 5.42 6.74
N ASN A 46 6.04 5.92 7.97
CA ASN A 46 7.07 6.84 8.46
C ASN A 46 8.42 6.13 8.59
N THR A 47 9.50 6.86 8.38
CA THR A 47 10.88 6.41 8.66
C THR A 47 11.67 7.56 9.27
N ASN A 48 12.72 7.27 10.01
CA ASN A 48 13.69 8.27 10.49
C ASN A 48 15.08 7.63 10.65
N GLU A 49 16.04 8.30 11.30
CA GLU A 49 17.40 7.79 11.47
C GLU A 49 17.47 6.50 12.31
N ASP A 50 16.53 6.32 13.24
CA ASP A 50 16.47 5.18 14.17
C ASP A 50 15.35 4.17 13.83
N GLU A 51 14.42 4.53 12.94
CA GLU A 51 13.23 3.74 12.61
C GLU A 51 13.18 3.30 11.14
N ILE A 52 13.24 1.98 10.93
CA ILE A 52 13.03 1.33 9.64
C ILE A 52 11.61 0.78 9.58
N ALA A 53 10.81 1.27 8.63
CA ALA A 53 9.46 0.76 8.40
C ALA A 53 9.49 -0.67 7.82
N VAL A 54 8.62 -1.53 8.33
CA VAL A 54 8.45 -2.91 7.87
C VAL A 54 7.03 -3.11 7.34
N CYS A 55 6.90 -3.89 6.27
CA CYS A 55 5.63 -4.21 5.68
C CYS A 55 5.30 -5.70 5.84
N ASN A 56 4.13 -5.99 6.42
CA ASN A 56 3.56 -7.33 6.50
C ASN A 56 2.40 -7.42 5.51
N LEU A 57 2.52 -8.27 4.48
CA LEU A 57 1.57 -8.36 3.38
C LEU A 57 0.82 -9.69 3.39
N GLY A 58 -0.47 -9.61 3.06
CA GLY A 58 -1.31 -10.77 2.76
C GLY A 58 -2.28 -10.42 1.63
N SER A 59 -2.70 -11.43 0.85
CA SER A 59 -3.60 -11.23 -0.29
C SER A 59 -4.81 -12.15 -0.21
N ILE A 60 -5.97 -11.65 -0.60
CA ILE A 60 -7.22 -12.41 -0.63
C ILE A 60 -7.49 -12.91 -2.05
N ASN A 61 -7.82 -14.20 -2.18
CA ASN A 61 -8.30 -14.79 -3.43
C ASN A 61 -9.77 -14.39 -3.68
N LEU A 62 -9.98 -13.25 -4.36
CA LEU A 62 -11.32 -12.71 -4.64
C LEU A 62 -12.26 -13.68 -5.40
N PRO A 63 -11.81 -14.45 -6.42
CA PRO A 63 -12.66 -15.45 -7.09
C PRO A 63 -13.36 -16.45 -6.15
N GLN A 64 -12.72 -16.82 -5.02
CA GLN A 64 -13.31 -17.74 -4.02
C GLN A 64 -14.47 -17.12 -3.21
N HIS A 65 -14.69 -15.81 -3.38
CA HIS A 65 -15.71 -15.03 -2.68
C HIS A 65 -16.81 -14.56 -3.64
N ILE A 66 -16.90 -15.13 -4.85
CA ILE A 66 -17.96 -14.84 -5.82
C ILE A 66 -18.96 -15.99 -5.81
N GLN A 67 -20.24 -15.66 -5.58
CA GLN A 67 -21.37 -16.58 -5.64
C GLN A 67 -22.44 -15.99 -6.55
N ASP A 68 -22.87 -16.74 -7.56
CA ASP A 68 -23.87 -16.30 -8.55
C ASP A 68 -23.56 -14.95 -9.21
N GLY A 69 -22.29 -14.72 -9.54
CA GLY A 69 -21.81 -13.48 -10.17
C GLY A 69 -21.79 -12.27 -9.23
N LYS A 70 -22.02 -12.45 -7.93
CA LYS A 70 -21.96 -11.39 -6.91
C LYS A 70 -20.91 -11.70 -5.86
N ILE A 71 -20.33 -10.66 -5.27
CA ILE A 71 -19.38 -10.82 -4.17
C ILE A 71 -20.16 -11.21 -2.90
N ASN A 72 -19.76 -12.31 -2.25
CA ASN A 72 -20.19 -12.66 -0.91
C ASN A 72 -19.41 -11.81 0.11
N VAL A 73 -20.01 -10.66 0.46
CA VAL A 73 -19.40 -9.67 1.36
C VAL A 73 -19.21 -10.21 2.78
N GLU A 74 -20.06 -11.11 3.25
CA GLU A 74 -19.96 -11.69 4.60
C GLU A 74 -18.73 -12.60 4.72
N GLN A 75 -18.56 -13.51 3.76
CA GLN A 75 -17.37 -14.38 3.69
C GLN A 75 -16.09 -13.53 3.60
N LEU A 76 -16.09 -12.47 2.77
CA LEU A 76 -14.95 -11.59 2.60
C LEU A 76 -14.60 -10.83 3.89
N LYS A 77 -15.60 -10.35 4.64
CA LYS A 77 -15.40 -9.70 5.94
C LYS A 77 -14.78 -10.65 6.96
N ASN A 78 -15.27 -11.89 7.02
CA ASN A 78 -14.75 -12.90 7.95
C ASN A 78 -13.30 -13.25 7.63
N LEU A 79 -12.98 -13.50 6.36
CA LEU A 79 -11.60 -13.75 5.94
C LEU A 79 -10.68 -12.55 6.17
N SER A 80 -11.16 -11.32 5.88
CA SER A 80 -10.37 -10.11 6.13
C SER A 80 -10.01 -9.96 7.60
N LYS A 81 -10.89 -10.33 8.53
CA LYS A 81 -10.59 -10.31 9.97
C LYS A 81 -9.51 -11.33 10.32
N GLN A 82 -9.66 -12.57 9.86
CA GLN A 82 -8.67 -13.64 10.08
C GLN A 82 -7.30 -13.29 9.51
N LEU A 83 -7.27 -12.70 8.30
CA LEU A 83 -6.02 -12.26 7.68
C LEU A 83 -5.34 -11.18 8.50
N SER A 84 -6.09 -10.19 9.02
CA SER A 84 -5.53 -9.17 9.90
C SER A 84 -4.90 -9.77 11.15
N GLU A 85 -5.51 -10.80 11.75
CA GLU A 85 -4.95 -11.51 12.91
C GLU A 85 -3.63 -12.22 12.57
N CYS A 86 -3.50 -12.78 11.36
CA CYS A 86 -2.25 -13.42 10.91
C CYS A 86 -1.13 -12.43 10.57
N LEU A 87 -1.46 -11.18 10.26
CA LEU A 87 -0.50 -10.14 9.84
C LEU A 87 0.01 -9.26 10.99
N ILE A 88 -0.64 -9.35 12.16
CA ILE A 88 -0.15 -8.76 13.41
C ILE A 88 1.01 -9.65 13.90
N MET A 89 2.23 -9.12 13.87
CA MET A 89 3.35 -9.66 14.65
C MET A 89 3.20 -9.28 16.12
#